data_AF-A0A1F5YPT4-F1
#
_entry.id   AF-A0A1F5YPT4-F1
#
_cell.length_a   1.000
_cell.length_b   1.000
_cell.length_c   1.000
_cell.angle_alpha   90.00
_cell.angle_beta   90.00
_cell.angle_gamma   90.00
#
_symmetry.space_group_name_H-M   'P 1'
#
loop_
_entity.id
_entity.type
_entity.pdbx_description
1 polymer ?
#
loop_
_entity_poly.entity_id
_entity_poly.type
_entity_poly.pdbx_seq_one_letter_code
_entity_poly.pdbx_strand_id
1 'polypeptide(L)' 'MWNWDYDLPKDWQPTTDQEWIWYIERVINYGPKNQEKLSKTLIKKYFPRLRLDKERKEYIRFLVYGK' A
#
# COMPACT_ATOMS: atom_id res chain seq x y z
N MET A 1 0.27 20.77 4.79
CA MET A 1 0.40 19.43 4.17
C MET A 1 1.56 18.75 4.84
N TRP A 2 1.32 17.70 5.64
CA TRP A 2 2.42 16.94 6.24
C TRP A 2 3.03 16.08 5.14
N ASN A 3 4.17 16.52 4.60
CA ASN A 3 4.97 15.74 3.68
C ASN A 3 5.45 14.48 4.41
N TRP A 4 4.73 13.37 4.24
CA TRP A 4 5.24 12.02 4.52
C TRP A 4 6.34 11.60 3.52
N ASP A 5 6.68 12.51 2.59
CA ASP A 5 7.82 12.43 1.69
C ASP A 5 9.10 12.67 2.48
N TYR A 6 9.61 11.61 3.10
CA TYR A 6 11.04 11.50 3.31
C TYR A 6 11.73 11.62 1.94
N ASP A 7 12.92 12.24 1.90
CA ASP A 7 13.86 12.14 0.77
C ASP A 7 14.37 10.70 0.69
N LEU A 8 13.48 9.78 0.28
CA LEU A 8 13.81 8.39 0.08
C LEU A 8 14.76 8.29 -1.13
N PRO A 9 15.85 7.52 -1.00
CA PRO A 9 16.69 7.16 -2.15
C PRO A 9 15.85 6.61 -3.30
N LYS A 10 16.29 6.82 -4.54
CA LYS A 10 15.58 6.33 -5.75
C LYS A 10 15.39 4.80 -5.74
N ASP A 11 16.26 4.10 -5.04
CA ASP A 11 16.33 2.65 -4.87
C ASP A 11 15.72 2.17 -3.53
N TRP A 12 15.08 3.08 -2.78
CA TRP A 12 14.43 2.70 -1.53
C TRP A 12 13.28 1.73 -1.81
N GLN A 13 13.29 0.63 -1.08
CA GLN A 13 12.21 -0.34 -1.07
C GLN A 13 11.99 -0.85 0.35
N PRO A 14 10.75 -1.22 0.71
CA PRO A 14 10.48 -1.84 2.00
C PRO A 14 11.26 -3.15 2.15
N THR A 15 11.97 -3.30 3.27
CA THR A 15 12.80 -4.47 3.58
C THR A 15 12.14 -5.38 4.61
N THR A 16 11.28 -4.83 5.46
CA THR A 16 10.54 -5.58 6.48
C THR A 16 9.05 -5.67 6.17
N ASP A 17 8.38 -6.67 6.74
CA ASP A 17 6.92 -6.80 6.65
C ASP A 17 6.19 -5.54 7.13
N GLN A 18 6.70 -4.89 8.17
CA GLN A 18 6.07 -3.70 8.73
C GLN A 18 6.19 -2.50 7.77
N GLU A 19 7.35 -2.35 7.13
CA GLU A 19 7.56 -1.33 6.09
C GLU A 19 6.67 -1.60 4.87
N TRP A 20 6.50 -2.86 4.46
CA TRP A 20 5.60 -3.22 3.37
C TRP A 20 4.15 -2.85 3.69
N ILE A 21 3.70 -3.13 4.92
CA ILE A 21 2.35 -2.76 5.38
C ILE A 21 2.18 -1.24 5.32
N TRP A 22 3.12 -0.47 5.87
CA TRP A 22 3.05 0.99 5.84
C TRP A 22 3.10 1.56 4.43
N TYR A 23 3.93 0.99 3.56
CA TYR A 23 4.01 1.40 2.16
C TYR A 23 2.68 1.16 1.44
N ILE A 24 2.09 -0.03 1.58
CA ILE A 24 0.81 -0.37 0.96
C ILE A 24 -0.32 0.52 1.51
N GLU A 25 -0.39 0.71 2.82
CA GLU A 25 -1.38 1.60 3.47
C GLU A 25 -1.26 3.03 2.93
N ARG A 26 -0.04 3.55 2.81
CA ARG A 26 0.23 4.88 2.26
C ARG A 26 -0.26 4.97 0.82
N VAL A 27 0.15 4.03 -0.04
CA VAL A 27 -0.19 4.06 -1.46
C VAL A 27 -1.70 3.93 -1.67
N ILE A 28 -2.41 3.12 -0.88
CA ILE A 28 -3.86 3.00 -0.97
C ILE A 28 -4.56 4.29 -0.51
N ASN A 29 -4.08 4.93 0.55
CA ASN A 29 -4.73 6.11 1.13
C ASN A 29 -4.45 7.40 0.33
N TYR A 30 -3.24 7.54 -0.20
CA TYR A 30 -2.74 8.79 -0.78
C TYR A 30 -2.37 8.68 -2.27
N GLY A 31 -2.41 7.47 -2.82
CA GLY A 31 -1.99 7.19 -4.19
C GLY A 31 -0.48 6.88 -4.31
N PRO A 32 -0.07 6.26 -5.42
CA PRO A 32 1.34 5.96 -5.67
C PRO A 32 2.11 7.21 -6.08
N LYS A 33 3.33 7.34 -5.56
CA LYS A 33 4.32 8.30 -6.08
C LYS A 33 4.80 7.77 -7.44
N ASN A 34 4.84 8.63 -8.46
CA ASN A 34 5.32 8.30 -9.81
C ASN A 34 4.53 7.22 -10.58
N GLN A 35 3.23 7.07 -10.31
CA GLN A 35 2.36 6.11 -11.02
C GLN A 35 2.76 4.63 -10.85
N GLU A 36 3.58 4.29 -9.86
CA GLU A 36 3.91 2.90 -9.56
C GLU A 36 2.66 2.10 -9.19
N LYS A 37 2.48 0.94 -9.84
CA LYS A 37 1.34 0.06 -9.56
C LYS A 37 1.74 -0.97 -8.50
N LEU A 38 0.97 -1.06 -7.42
CA LEU A 38 1.09 -2.16 -6.48
C LEU A 38 0.68 -3.47 -7.14
N SER A 39 1.52 -4.50 -6.99
CA SER A 39 1.18 -5.86 -7.43
C SER A 39 0.00 -6.42 -6.63
N LYS A 40 -0.98 -6.99 -7.34
CA LYS A 40 -2.15 -7.64 -6.71
C LYS A 40 -1.73 -8.77 -5.76
N THR A 41 -0.68 -9.51 -6.09
CA THR A 41 -0.12 -10.58 -5.23
C THR A 41 0.47 -10.02 -3.94
N LEU A 42 1.17 -8.89 -4.03
CA LEU A 42 1.74 -8.21 -2.87
C LEU A 42 0.64 -7.71 -1.94
N ILE A 43 -0.39 -7.04 -2.49
CA ILE A 43 -1.55 -6.60 -1.71
C ILE A 43 -2.20 -7.81 -1.03
N LYS A 44 -2.43 -8.91 -1.78
CA LYS A 44 -3.04 -10.13 -1.23
C LYS A 44 -2.25 -10.73 -0.06
N LYS A 45 -0.92 -10.73 -0.14
CA LYS A 45 -0.03 -11.22 0.94
C LYS A 45 -0.23 -10.42 2.23
N TYR A 46 -0.28 -9.09 2.13
CA TYR A 46 -0.35 -8.21 3.30
C TYR A 46 -1.78 -7.82 3.70
N PHE A 47 -2.78 -8.08 2.86
CA PHE A 47 -4.18 -7.68 3.05
C PHE A 47 -4.75 -7.95 4.46
N PRO A 48 -4.52 -9.12 5.09
CA PRO A 48 -5.03 -9.39 6.44
C PRO A 48 -4.50 -8.42 7.50
N ARG A 49 -3.29 -7.87 7.28
CA ARG A 49 -2.59 -7.00 8.23
C ARG A 49 -2.78 -5.51 7.94
N LEU A 50 -3.39 -5.14 6.82
CA LEU A 50 -3.60 -3.74 6.45
C LEU A 50 -4.65 -3.08 7.37
N ARG A 51 -4.31 -1.92 7.89
CA ARG A 51 -5.14 -1.02 8.71
C ARG A 51 -5.68 0.10 7.82
N LEU A 52 -6.67 -0.23 7.03
CA LEU A 52 -7.41 0.70 6.18
C LEU A 52 -8.76 0.99 6.83
N ASP A 53 -9.37 2.13 6.50
CA ASP A 53 -10.78 2.35 6.82
C ASP A 53 -11.65 1.26 6.15
N LYS A 54 -12.84 1.05 6.72
CA LYS A 54 -13.71 -0.05 6.34
C LYS A 54 -14.07 -0.04 4.85
N GLU A 55 -14.39 1.13 4.30
CA GLU A 55 -14.83 1.28 2.91
C GLU A 55 -13.69 1.00 1.94
N ARG A 56 -12.51 1.58 2.17
CA ARG A 56 -11.30 1.29 1.39
C ARG A 56 -10.91 -0.18 1.51
N LYS A 57 -11.00 -0.78 2.70
CA LYS A 57 -10.66 -2.19 2.92
C LYS A 57 -11.57 -3.12 2.11
N GLU A 58 -12.88 -2.90 2.11
CA GLU A 58 -13.81 -3.70 1.31
C GLU A 58 -13.64 -3.47 -0.20
N TYR A 59 -13.37 -2.23 -0.62
CA TYR A 59 -13.07 -1.95 -2.03
C TYR A 59 -11.82 -2.69 -2.51
N ILE A 60 -10.74 -2.64 -1.73
CA ILE A 60 -9.50 -3.37 -2.05
C ILE A 60 -9.73 -4.89 -1.99
N ARG A 61 -10.55 -5.37 -1.05
CA ARG A 61 -10.96 -6.77 -1.00
C ARG A 61 -11.65 -7.20 -2.29
N PHE A 62 -12.58 -6.39 -2.79
CA PHE A 62 -13.26 -6.63 -4.06
C PHE A 62 -12.26 -6.64 -5.23
N LEU A 63 -11.31 -5.70 -5.30
CA LEU A 63 -10.30 -5.69 -6.36
C LEU A 63 -9.34 -6.89 -6.31
N VAL A 64 -8.99 -7.35 -5.11
CA VAL A 64 -8.00 -8.44 -4.92
C VAL A 64 -8.65 -9.83 -5.01
N TYR A 65 -9.87 -10.00 -4.50
CA TYR A 65 -10.53 -11.30 -4.37
C TYR A 65 -11.80 -11.42 -5.21
N GLY A 66 -12.36 -10.32 -5.70
CA GLY A 66 -13.44 -10.34 -6.69
C GLY A 66 -12.93 -10.94 -8.00
N LYS A 67 -13.75 -11.83 -8.55
CA LYS A 67 -13.58 -12.39 -9.89
C LYS A 67 -14.16 -11.44 -10.92
#